data_AF-A0A936XU76-F1
#
_entry.id   AF-A0A936XU76-F1
#
_cell.length_a   1.000
_cell.length_b   1.000
_cell.length_c   1.000
_cell.angle_alpha   90.00
_cell.angle_beta   90.00
_cell.angle_gamma   90.00
#
_symmetry.space_group_name_H-M   'P 1'
#
loop_
_entity.id
_entity.type
_entity.pdbx_description
1 polymer ?
#
loop_
_entity_poly.entity_id
_entity_poly.type
_entity_poly.pdbx_seq_one_letter_code
_entity_poly.pdbx_strand_id
1 'polypeptide(L)'
;MDHKNKIAIIVGAGAVENAWNPILQIFNPMMQGGVDSDTANCIFARMIYLLRIYSNFSDEKSVENLKNQIELVQDLKILISELIKVSQTAGILKTQKRV
;
A
#
# COMPACT_ATOMS: atom_id res chain seq x y z
N MET A 1 9.48 -23.37 13.09
CA MET A 1 8.51 -22.34 12.65
C MET A 1 9.19 -20.99 12.76
N ASP A 2 9.37 -20.25 11.67
CA ASP A 2 9.12 -18.80 11.67
C ASP A 2 9.21 -18.23 10.25
N HIS A 3 8.06 -17.93 9.64
CA HIS A 3 7.98 -17.11 8.43
C HIS A 3 8.14 -15.64 8.80
N LYS A 4 9.28 -15.28 9.40
CA LYS A 4 9.58 -13.90 9.79
C LYS A 4 9.85 -13.06 8.54
N ASN A 5 8.97 -12.09 8.34
CA ASN A 5 9.14 -10.84 7.61
C ASN A 5 9.02 -10.90 6.08
N LYS A 6 7.81 -11.04 5.53
CA LYS A 6 7.43 -10.28 4.32
C LYS A 6 5.98 -9.83 4.36
N ILE A 7 5.78 -8.52 4.28
CA ILE A 7 4.48 -7.90 4.04
C ILE A 7 4.28 -7.91 2.53
N ALA A 8 3.34 -8.71 2.05
CA ALA A 8 2.85 -8.63 0.67
C ALA A 8 1.59 -7.76 0.66
N ILE A 9 1.63 -6.65 -0.08
CA ILE A 9 0.44 -5.88 -0.46
C ILE A 9 0.20 -6.20 -1.94
N ILE A 10 -0.82 -6.99 -2.21
CA ILE A 10 -1.26 -7.30 -3.57
C ILE A 10 -2.60 -6.60 -3.75
N VAL A 11 -2.61 -5.55 -4.59
CA VAL A 11 -3.82 -4.81 -4.96
C VAL A 11 -4.05 -5.07 -6.44
N GLY A 12 -5.03 -5.94 -6.74
CA GLY A 12 -5.49 -6.18 -8.10
C GLY A 12 -6.92 -5.67 -8.27
N ALA A 13 -7.13 -4.70 -9.15
CA ALA A 13 -8.45 -4.14 -9.45
C ALA A 13 -9.30 -5.00 -10.41
N GLY A 14 -8.74 -6.09 -10.94
CA GLY A 14 -9.40 -6.90 -11.97
C GLY A 14 -10.59 -7.73 -11.50
N ALA A 15 -10.94 -7.73 -10.22
CA ALA A 15 -12.04 -8.54 -9.67
C ALA A 15 -13.02 -7.74 -8.78
N VAL A 16 -12.70 -6.49 -8.44
CA VAL A 16 -13.46 -5.65 -7.52
C VAL A 16 -13.48 -4.23 -8.08
N GLU A 17 -14.67 -3.78 -8.49
CA GLU A 17 -14.89 -2.52 -9.22
C GLU A 17 -14.36 -1.29 -8.45
N ASN A 18 -14.40 -1.34 -7.11
CA ASN A 18 -14.00 -0.24 -6.23
C ASN A 18 -12.76 -0.56 -5.37
N ALA A 19 -11.91 -1.50 -5.81
CA ALA A 19 -10.76 -1.98 -5.01
C ALA A 19 -9.82 -0.85 -4.55
N TRP A 20 -9.70 0.20 -5.37
CA TRP A 20 -8.82 1.33 -5.10
C TRP A 20 -9.41 2.36 -4.15
N ASN A 21 -10.74 2.44 -3.96
CA ASN A 21 -11.35 3.51 -3.16
C ASN A 21 -10.79 3.60 -1.72
N PRO A 22 -10.60 2.50 -0.98
CA PRO A 22 -9.93 2.54 0.32
C PRO A 22 -8.51 3.11 0.24
N ILE A 23 -7.77 2.71 -0.79
CA ILE A 23 -6.39 3.16 -0.98
C ILE A 23 -6.34 4.66 -1.30
N LEU A 24 -7.21 5.13 -2.19
CA LEU A 24 -7.28 6.55 -2.56
C LEU A 24 -7.74 7.44 -1.41
N GLN A 25 -8.58 6.93 -0.50
CA GLN A 25 -8.98 7.61 0.72
C GLN A 25 -7.81 7.84 1.69
N ILE A 26 -6.76 7.02 1.63
CA ILE A 26 -5.53 7.21 2.43
C ILE A 26 -4.58 8.17 1.73
N PHE A 27 -4.34 8.00 0.43
CA PHE A 27 -3.36 8.81 -0.28
C PHE A 27 -3.79 10.25 -0.56
N ASN A 28 -5.07 10.50 -0.85
CA ASN A 28 -5.52 11.85 -1.19
C ASN A 28 -5.30 12.86 -0.05
N PRO A 29 -5.61 12.56 1.22
CA PRO A 29 -5.25 13.45 2.33
C PRO A 29 -3.74 13.68 2.48
N MET A 30 -2.92 12.63 2.28
CA MET A 30 -1.47 12.72 2.40
C MET A 30 -0.83 13.57 1.29
N MET A 31 -1.43 13.60 0.10
CA MET A 31 -0.87 14.21 -1.11
C MET A 31 -1.60 15.47 -1.56
N GLN A 32 -2.51 16.01 -0.74
CA GLN A 32 -3.34 17.18 -1.05
C GLN A 32 -4.27 16.98 -2.26
N GLY A 33 -4.74 15.75 -2.46
CA GLY A 33 -5.62 15.36 -3.57
C GLY A 33 -4.88 14.95 -4.85
N GLY A 34 -5.63 14.69 -5.92
CA GLY A 34 -5.07 14.39 -7.24
C GLY A 34 -4.46 12.99 -7.38
N VAL A 35 -4.63 12.11 -6.39
CA VAL A 35 -4.15 10.73 -6.48
C VAL A 35 -5.27 9.85 -7.05
N ASP A 36 -5.04 9.36 -8.26
CA ASP A 36 -5.80 8.29 -8.88
C ASP A 36 -5.15 6.92 -8.64
N SER A 37 -5.78 5.85 -9.15
CA SER A 37 -5.29 4.48 -8.97
C SER A 37 -3.88 4.28 -9.53
N ASP A 38 -3.56 4.91 -10.65
CA ASP A 38 -2.27 4.75 -11.32
C ASP A 38 -1.17 5.46 -10.54
N THR A 39 -1.47 6.66 -10.03
CA THR A 39 -0.59 7.42 -9.15
C THR A 39 -0.36 6.67 -7.85
N ALA A 40 -1.40 6.13 -7.21
CA ALA A 40 -1.26 5.31 -6.00
C ALA A 40 -0.40 4.07 -6.25
N ASN A 41 -0.60 3.38 -7.38
CA ASN A 41 0.19 2.24 -7.78
C ASN A 41 1.67 2.61 -8.01
N CYS A 42 1.93 3.75 -8.66
CA CYS A 42 3.28 4.28 -8.86
C CYS A 42 3.97 4.57 -7.52
N ILE A 43 3.24 5.16 -6.56
CA ILE A 43 3.76 5.45 -5.23
C ILE A 43 4.13 4.15 -4.49
N PHE A 44 3.28 3.12 -4.53
CA PHE A 44 3.61 1.81 -3.95
C PHE A 44 4.85 1.19 -4.60
N ALA A 45 4.92 1.19 -5.93
CA ALA A 45 6.08 0.66 -6.64
C ALA A 45 7.37 1.36 -6.19
N ARG A 46 7.34 2.70 -6.09
CA ARG A 46 8.46 3.49 -5.58
C ARG A 46 8.87 3.06 -4.17
N MET A 47 7.92 2.87 -3.25
CA MET A 47 8.22 2.42 -1.87
C MET A 47 8.94 1.06 -1.86
N ILE A 48 8.48 0.10 -2.68
CA ILE A 48 9.14 -1.21 -2.81
C ILE A 48 10.55 -1.09 -3.39
N TYR A 49 10.75 -0.23 -4.40
CA TYR A 49 12.08 0.01 -4.94
C TYR A 49 13.01 0.64 -3.91
N LEU A 50 12.54 1.62 -3.13
CA LEU A 50 13.35 2.24 -2.07
C LEU A 50 13.75 1.22 -1.00
N LEU A 51 12.83 0.36 -0.55
CA LEU A 51 13.15 -0.73 0.37
C LEU A 51 14.27 -1.63 -0.18
N ARG A 52 14.17 -2.02 -1.45
CA ARG A 52 15.18 -2.86 -2.10
C ARG A 52 16.51 -2.16 -2.28
N ILE A 53 16.49 -0.87 -2.60
CA ILE A 53 17.70 -0.07 -2.77
C ILE A 53 18.42 0.02 -1.42
N TYR A 54 17.74 0.49 -0.38
CA TYR A 54 18.36 0.69 0.93
C TYR A 54 18.79 -0.62 1.59
N SER A 55 18.15 -1.75 1.28
CA SER A 55 18.61 -3.07 1.76
C SER A 55 19.97 -3.53 1.21
N ASN A 56 20.47 -2.90 0.15
CA ASN A 56 21.76 -3.26 -0.47
C ASN A 56 22.93 -2.43 0.04
N PHE A 57 22.67 -1.38 0.83
CA PHE A 57 23.70 -0.50 1.35
C PHE A 57 23.86 -0.69 2.85
N SER A 58 25.07 -0.45 3.35
CA SER A 58 25.42 -0.61 4.77
C SER A 58 25.87 0.69 5.42
N ASP A 59 25.80 1.83 4.70
CA ASP A 59 26.06 3.14 5.29
C ASP A 59 24.92 3.52 6.25
N GLU A 60 25.25 4.28 7.30
CA GLU A 60 24.33 4.65 8.38
C GLU A 60 23.04 5.30 7.84
N LYS A 61 23.17 6.17 6.83
CA LYS A 61 22.03 6.87 6.24
C LYS A 61 21.11 5.90 5.48
N SER A 62 21.66 4.94 4.74
CA SER A 62 20.85 3.91 4.07
C SER A 62 20.16 2.99 5.06
N VAL A 63 20.81 2.63 6.18
CA VAL A 63 20.19 1.81 7.24
C VAL A 63 19.04 2.56 7.91
N GLU A 64 19.22 3.84 8.22
CA GLU A 64 18.15 4.70 8.74
C GLU A 64 16.99 4.83 7.74
N ASN A 65 17.31 5.10 6.47
CA ASN A 65 16.30 5.19 5.41
C ASN A 65 15.54 3.87 5.24
N LEU A 66 16.22 2.73 5.31
CA LEU A 66 15.58 1.41 5.25
C LEU A 66 14.57 1.27 6.40
N LYS A 67 14.96 1.61 7.62
CA LYS A 67 14.08 1.55 8.79
C LYS A 67 12.84 2.44 8.60
N ASN A 68 13.04 3.70 8.20
CA ASN A 68 11.95 4.65 7.95
C ASN A 68 11.00 4.16 6.84
N GLN A 69 11.53 3.56 5.78
CA GLN A 69 10.70 2.99 4.71
C GLN A 69 9.94 1.74 5.16
N ILE A 70 10.54 0.90 6.01
CA ILE A 70 9.86 -0.27 6.59
C ILE A 70 8.68 0.17 7.45
N GLU A 71 8.89 1.14 8.33
CA GLU A 71 7.84 1.70 9.21
C GLU A 71 6.71 2.32 8.38
N LEU A 72 7.04 3.16 7.39
CA LEU A 72 6.05 3.76 6.49
C LEU A 72 5.19 2.72 5.77
N VAL A 73 5.80 1.66 5.23
CA VAL A 73 5.06 0.60 4.52
C VAL A 73 4.23 -0.23 5.50
N GLN A 74 4.70 -0.44 6.72
CA GLN A 74 3.93 -1.13 7.78
C GLN A 74 2.69 -0.34 8.17
N ASP A 75 2.82 0.97 8.40
CA ASP A 75 1.71 1.84 8.76
C ASP A 75 0.68 1.90 7.63
N LEU A 76 1.14 2.08 6.38
CA LEU A 76 0.25 2.05 5.21
C LEU A 76 -0.48 0.71 5.10
N LYS A 77 0.21 -0.41 5.32
CA LYS A 77 -0.43 -1.74 5.31
C LYS A 77 -1.55 -1.82 6.33
N ILE A 78 -1.33 -1.34 7.55
CA ILE A 78 -2.32 -1.36 8.63
C ILE A 78 -3.53 -0.52 8.23
N LEU A 79 -3.32 0.74 7.86
CA LEU A 79 -4.38 1.68 7.47
C LEU A 79 -5.22 1.16 6.29
N ILE A 80 -4.56 0.67 5.24
CA ILE A 80 -5.24 0.10 4.07
C ILE A 80 -6.07 -1.12 4.48
N SER A 81 -5.48 -2.00 5.31
CA SER A 81 -6.18 -3.22 5.77
C SER A 81 -7.42 -2.88 6.58
N GLU A 82 -7.34 -1.90 7.47
CA GLU A 82 -8.47 -1.43 8.27
C GLU A 82 -9.55 -0.84 7.39
N LEU A 83 -9.17 0.03 6.45
CA LEU A 83 -10.13 0.69 5.59
C LEU A 83 -10.80 -0.26 4.59
N ILE A 84 -10.08 -1.28 4.12
CA ILE A 84 -10.67 -2.37 3.34
C ILE A 84 -11.71 -3.11 4.19
N LYS A 85 -11.40 -3.49 5.45
CA LYS A 85 -12.35 -4.16 6.34
C LYS A 85 -13.60 -3.31 6.57
N VAL A 86 -13.44 -2.02 6.85
CA VAL A 86 -14.56 -1.08 7.00
C VAL A 86 -15.39 -1.00 5.73
N SER A 87 -14.73 -0.88 4.57
CA SER A 87 -15.40 -0.78 3.27
C SER A 87 -16.13 -2.06 2.86
N GLN A 88 -15.62 -3.23 3.28
CA GLN A 88 -16.32 -4.52 3.12
C GLN A 88 -17.58 -4.56 3.98
N THR A 89 -17.49 -4.24 5.27
CA THR A 89 -18.63 -4.22 6.20
C THR A 89 -19.70 -3.21 5.78
N ALA A 90 -19.29 -2.07 5.22
CA ALA A 90 -20.19 -1.03 4.73
C ALA A 90 -20.80 -1.34 3.34
N GLY A 91 -20.42 -2.45 2.68
CA GLY A 91 -20.91 -2.79 1.34
C GLY A 91 -20.41 -1.87 0.22
N ILE A 92 -19.35 -1.10 0.47
CA ILE A 92 -18.73 -0.18 -0.51
C ILE A 92 -17.96 -0.99 -1.57
N LEU A 93 -17.28 -2.06 -1.14
CA LEU A 93 -16.55 -2.96 -2.02
C LEU A 93 -17.52 -3.94 -2.67
N LYS A 94 -17.72 -3.78 -3.98
CA LYS A 94 -18.61 -4.62 -4.78
C LYS A 94 -17.79 -5.61 -5.61
N THR A 95 -18.22 -6.86 -5.62
CA THR A 95 -17.72 -7.85 -6.57
C THR A 95 -18.02 -7.39 -7.99
N GLN A 96 -17.04 -7.49 -8.87
CA GLN A 96 -17.22 -7.15 -10.27
C GLN A 96 -18.27 -8.10 -10.87
N LYS A 97 -19.33 -7.54 -11.46
CA LYS A 97 -20.28 -8.34 -12.22
C LYS A 97 -19.56 -8.84 -13.47
N ARG A 98 -19.43 -10.15 -13.62
CA ARG A 98 -19.03 -10.73 -14.91
C ARG A 98 -20.09 -10.30 -15.93
N VAL A 99 -19.66 -9.49 -16.90
CA VAL A 99 -20.41 -9.23 -18.13
C VAL A 99 -20.15 -10.40 -19.07
#